data_AF-A0A2E1A869-F1
#
_entry.id   AF-A0A2E1A869-F1
#
_cell.length_a   1.000
_cell.length_b   1.000
_cell.length_c   1.000
_cell.angle_alpha   90.00
_cell.angle_beta   90.00
_cell.angle_gamma   90.00
#
_symmetry.space_group_name_H-M   'P 1'
#
loop_
_entity.id
_entity.type
_entity.pdbx_description
1 polymer ?
#
loop_
_entity_poly.entity_id
_entity_poly.type
_entity_poly.pdbx_seq_one_letter_code
_entity_poly.pdbx_strand_id
1 'polypeptide(L)'
;MQHILVTPMNDPEGTMFAHLQQLTPLLKTIFAKAFVSIPATTIQKQADYVAWIESDPFFVVQRCEGDLPVGHYFAELYRYSARHSQPDDLLHLCYIDRLAFALETDYREACINDIRSVSVDNAPLIFERSAKAWETHPQNYREIEHMVTRVGELLFGKSWDLGWCHLVATPE
;
A
#
# COMPACT_ATOMS: atom_id res chain seq x y z
N MET A 1 -15.89 10.32 -1.82
CA MET A 1 -14.63 9.72 -2.29
C MET A 1 -13.46 10.27 -1.52
N GLN A 2 -12.71 9.41 -0.82
CA GLN A 2 -11.48 9.77 -0.11
C GLN A 2 -10.37 8.79 -0.50
N HIS A 3 -9.12 9.27 -0.45
CA HIS A 3 -7.96 8.41 -0.61
C HIS A 3 -7.55 7.90 0.77
N ILE A 4 -7.42 6.58 0.90
CA ILE A 4 -7.10 5.90 2.15
C ILE A 4 -5.79 5.14 1.96
N LEU A 5 -4.81 5.37 2.81
CA LEU A 5 -3.57 4.58 2.80
C LEU A 5 -3.82 3.24 3.51
N VAL A 6 -3.33 2.14 2.93
CA VAL A 6 -3.37 0.80 3.52
C VAL A 6 -1.96 0.23 3.47
N THR A 7 -1.29 0.20 4.62
CA THR A 7 0.15 -0.11 4.67
C THR A 7 0.52 -1.06 5.83
N PRO A 8 1.20 -2.19 5.55
CA PRO A 8 1.72 -3.06 6.58
C PRO A 8 3.02 -2.46 7.15
N MET A 9 3.18 -2.54 8.47
CA MET A 9 4.35 -2.04 9.19
C MET A 9 5.05 -3.19 9.93
N ASN A 10 5.69 -4.07 9.17
CA ASN A 10 6.66 -5.02 9.71
C ASN A 10 8.05 -4.38 9.74
N ASP A 11 8.32 -3.60 10.78
CA ASP A 11 9.56 -2.82 10.92
C ASP A 11 10.20 -3.04 12.29
N PRO A 12 10.72 -4.25 12.56
CA PRO A 12 11.32 -4.58 13.86
C PRO A 12 12.51 -3.68 14.21
N GLU A 13 13.17 -3.06 13.23
CA GLU A 13 14.38 -2.25 13.42
C GLU A 13 14.10 -0.74 13.39
N GLY A 14 12.85 -0.33 13.26
CA GLY A 14 12.42 1.07 13.40
C GLY A 14 12.84 2.01 12.27
N THR A 15 13.42 1.49 11.18
CA THR A 15 13.92 2.32 10.08
C THR A 15 12.76 2.93 9.31
N MET A 16 11.72 2.16 9.04
CA MET A 16 10.55 2.62 8.28
C MET A 16 9.62 3.49 9.12
N PHE A 17 9.54 3.29 10.43
CA PHE A 17 8.80 4.19 11.31
C PHE A 17 9.35 5.60 11.31
N ALA A 18 10.68 5.77 11.22
CA ALA A 18 11.29 7.10 11.13
C ALA A 18 10.83 7.85 9.86
N HIS A 19 10.87 7.16 8.71
CA HIS A 19 10.32 7.71 7.45
C HIS A 19 8.82 8.01 7.56
N LEU A 20 8.04 7.08 8.12
CA LEU A 20 6.60 7.28 8.29
C LEU A 20 6.30 8.51 9.16
N GLN A 21 7.01 8.67 10.29
CA GLN A 21 6.85 9.83 11.17
C GLN A 21 7.19 11.14 10.45
N GLN A 22 8.31 11.18 9.72
CA GLN A 22 8.71 12.33 8.93
C GLN A 22 7.69 12.68 7.83
N LEU A 23 7.12 11.67 7.17
CA LEU A 23 6.18 11.84 6.06
C LEU A 23 4.74 12.09 6.51
N THR A 24 4.40 11.79 7.77
CA THR A 24 3.02 11.89 8.29
C THR A 24 2.34 13.24 8.00
N PRO A 25 3.01 14.41 8.19
CA PRO A 25 2.41 15.70 7.84
C PRO A 25 2.01 15.78 6.36
N LEU A 26 2.84 15.27 5.45
CA LEU A 26 2.54 15.24 4.02
C LEU A 26 1.43 14.23 3.71
N LEU A 27 1.50 13.02 4.28
CA LEU A 27 0.49 11.97 4.08
C LEU A 27 -0.91 12.46 4.45
N LYS A 28 -1.04 13.24 5.54
CA LYS A 28 -2.30 13.88 5.96
C LYS A 28 -2.87 14.89 4.96
N THR A 29 -2.07 15.39 4.02
CA THR A 29 -2.54 16.26 2.92
C THR A 29 -2.98 15.49 1.68
N ILE A 30 -2.69 14.18 1.63
CA ILE A 30 -2.97 13.30 0.48
C ILE A 30 -4.10 12.34 0.82
N PHE A 31 -4.05 11.74 2.01
CA PHE A 31 -4.96 10.71 2.47
C PHE A 31 -5.83 11.23 3.62
N ALA A 32 -7.06 10.73 3.69
CA ALA A 32 -7.96 11.05 4.80
C ALA A 32 -7.59 10.31 6.09
N LYS A 33 -7.08 9.08 5.96
CA LYS A 33 -6.59 8.21 7.04
C LYS A 33 -5.68 7.12 6.49
N ALA A 34 -4.98 6.43 7.39
CA ALA A 34 -4.14 5.29 7.08
C ALA A 34 -4.52 4.08 7.95
N PHE A 35 -4.88 2.96 7.31
CA PHE A 35 -4.94 1.67 7.98
C PHE A 35 -3.56 1.06 8.03
N VAL A 36 -3.14 0.63 9.22
CA VAL A 36 -1.80 0.11 9.46
C VAL A 36 -1.89 -1.22 10.18
N SER A 37 -1.28 -2.28 9.62
CA SER A 37 -1.06 -3.51 10.39
C SER A 37 0.31 -3.53 11.02
N ILE A 38 0.40 -3.91 12.29
CA ILE A 38 1.68 -3.99 13.01
C ILE A 38 1.82 -5.41 13.60
N PRO A 39 2.81 -6.21 13.16
CA PRO A 39 3.09 -7.53 13.73
C PRO A 39 3.54 -7.47 15.20
N ALA A 40 3.32 -8.56 15.94
CA ALA A 40 3.69 -8.65 17.35
C ALA A 40 5.18 -8.38 17.61
N THR A 41 6.06 -8.88 16.74
CA THR A 41 7.52 -8.65 16.80
C THR A 41 7.89 -7.17 16.68
N THR A 42 7.22 -6.44 15.80
CA THR A 42 7.39 -4.99 15.67
C THR A 42 6.85 -4.24 16.89
N ILE A 43 5.67 -4.62 17.40
CA ILE A 43 5.09 -4.01 18.62
C ILE A 43 6.05 -4.15 19.82
N GLN A 44 6.65 -5.32 19.99
CA GLN A 44 7.56 -5.59 21.11
C GLN A 44 8.86 -4.77 21.02
N LYS A 45 9.41 -4.61 19.82
CA LYS A 45 10.71 -3.92 19.62
C LYS A 45 10.59 -2.41 19.47
N GLN A 46 9.47 -1.91 18.96
CA GLN A 46 9.28 -0.50 18.57
C GLN A 46 8.09 0.13 19.31
N ALA A 47 7.97 -0.14 20.61
CA ALA A 47 6.82 0.26 21.43
C ALA A 47 6.54 1.78 21.39
N ASP A 48 7.58 2.61 21.38
CA ASP A 48 7.43 4.07 21.33
C ASP A 48 6.80 4.54 20.00
N TYR A 49 7.22 3.95 18.87
CA TYR A 49 6.62 4.26 17.58
C TYR A 49 5.19 3.74 17.47
N VAL A 50 4.91 2.56 18.02
CA VAL A 50 3.53 2.03 18.07
C VAL A 50 2.64 2.95 18.91
N ALA A 51 3.10 3.38 20.08
CA ALA A 51 2.36 4.33 20.92
C ALA A 51 2.13 5.66 20.20
N TRP A 52 3.11 6.16 19.44
CA TRP A 52 2.96 7.36 18.62
C TRP A 52 1.86 7.18 17.55
N ILE A 53 1.89 6.10 16.77
CA ILE A 53 0.84 5.81 15.77
C ILE A 53 -0.54 5.71 16.44
N GLU A 54 -0.65 4.98 17.55
CA GLU A 54 -1.92 4.78 18.26
C GLU A 54 -2.47 6.08 18.88
N SER A 55 -1.62 7.08 19.11
CA SER A 55 -2.02 8.39 19.63
C SER A 55 -2.58 9.34 18.56
N ASP A 56 -2.32 9.08 17.29
CA ASP A 56 -2.67 9.97 16.19
C ASP A 56 -3.89 9.44 15.41
N PRO A 57 -5.04 10.13 15.43
CA PRO A 57 -6.30 9.63 14.86
C PRO A 57 -6.27 9.45 13.34
N PHE A 58 -5.23 9.93 12.66
CA PHE A 58 -5.01 9.62 11.25
C PHE A 58 -4.73 8.14 11.02
N PHE A 59 -4.13 7.44 11.98
CA PHE A 59 -3.84 6.03 11.88
C PHE A 59 -4.93 5.17 12.54
N VAL A 60 -5.37 4.15 11.82
CA VAL A 60 -6.23 3.09 12.34
C VAL A 60 -5.39 1.82 12.40
N VAL A 61 -4.95 1.49 13.61
CA VAL A 61 -4.05 0.35 13.85
C VAL A 61 -4.83 -0.95 13.95
N GLN A 62 -4.48 -1.91 13.09
CA GLN A 62 -4.84 -3.30 13.23
C GLN A 62 -3.65 -4.05 13.83
N ARG A 63 -3.80 -4.51 15.07
CA ARG A 63 -2.83 -5.42 15.66
C ARG A 63 -3.04 -6.81 15.08
N CYS A 64 -1.99 -7.41 14.56
CA CYS A 64 -2.03 -8.78 14.08
C CYS A 64 -1.48 -9.72 15.16
N GLU A 65 -2.17 -10.84 15.38
CA GLU A 65 -1.73 -11.86 16.34
C GLU A 65 -0.74 -12.83 15.71
N GLY A 66 0.31 -13.16 16.45
CA GLY A 66 1.34 -14.14 16.06
C GLY A 66 2.38 -13.60 15.08
N ASP A 67 3.28 -14.48 14.65
CA ASP A 67 4.25 -14.25 13.58
C ASP A 67 3.79 -14.99 12.31
N LEU A 68 3.03 -14.30 11.48
CA LEU A 68 2.58 -14.78 10.17
C LEU A 68 3.50 -14.28 9.03
N PRO A 69 3.48 -14.94 7.86
CA PRO A 69 4.14 -14.41 6.68
C PRO A 69 3.60 -13.02 6.29
N VAL A 70 4.47 -12.15 5.76
CA VAL A 70 4.13 -10.74 5.44
C VAL A 70 2.90 -10.59 4.55
N GLY A 71 2.71 -11.49 3.57
CA GLY A 71 1.54 -11.48 2.69
C GLY A 71 0.23 -11.75 3.43
N HIS A 72 0.25 -12.48 4.54
CA HIS A 72 -0.93 -12.74 5.36
C HIS A 72 -1.38 -11.48 6.10
N TYR A 73 -0.45 -10.75 6.71
CA TYR A 73 -0.74 -9.47 7.34
C TYR A 73 -1.32 -8.46 6.37
N PHE A 74 -0.81 -8.45 5.13
CA PHE A 74 -1.31 -7.56 4.10
C PHE A 74 -2.73 -7.92 3.68
N ALA A 75 -3.02 -9.20 3.48
CA ALA A 75 -4.37 -9.67 3.14
C ALA A 75 -5.38 -9.40 4.26
N GLU A 76 -4.99 -9.59 5.51
CA GLU A 76 -5.82 -9.25 6.67
C GLU A 76 -6.05 -7.75 6.79
N LEU A 77 -5.01 -6.94 6.58
CA LEU A 77 -5.10 -5.48 6.57
C LEU A 77 -6.03 -4.98 5.47
N TYR A 78 -5.95 -5.56 4.29
CA TYR A 78 -6.87 -5.24 3.22
C TYR A 78 -8.32 -5.56 3.59
N ARG A 79 -8.59 -6.78 4.10
CA ARG A 79 -9.96 -7.16 4.50
C ARG A 79 -10.49 -6.26 5.63
N TYR A 80 -9.64 -5.92 6.58
CA TYR A 80 -9.98 -5.01 7.67
C TYR A 80 -10.29 -3.62 7.15
N SER A 81 -9.42 -3.05 6.31
CA SER A 81 -9.61 -1.71 5.75
C SER A 81 -10.88 -1.64 4.88
N ALA A 82 -11.13 -2.63 4.03
CA ALA A 82 -12.35 -2.72 3.22
C ALA A 82 -13.63 -2.72 4.07
N ARG A 83 -13.66 -3.46 5.20
CA ARG A 83 -14.83 -3.49 6.10
C ARG A 83 -15.06 -2.18 6.88
N HIS A 84 -14.03 -1.36 7.03
CA HIS A 84 -14.08 -0.11 7.80
C HIS A 84 -13.99 1.15 6.91
N SER A 85 -14.14 0.96 5.60
CA SER A 85 -14.19 2.02 4.60
C SER A 85 -15.59 2.16 4.00
N GLN A 86 -15.86 3.33 3.44
CA GLN A 86 -17.08 3.57 2.68
C GLN A 86 -16.94 2.99 1.26
N PRO A 87 -18.05 2.66 0.59
CA PRO A 87 -18.06 2.24 -0.83
C PRO A 87 -17.20 3.10 -1.76
N ASP A 88 -17.28 4.42 -1.62
CA ASP A 88 -16.57 5.31 -2.54
C ASP A 88 -15.14 5.65 -2.06
N ASP A 89 -14.62 4.95 -1.04
CA ASP A 89 -13.23 5.13 -0.62
C ASP A 89 -12.28 4.37 -1.56
N LEU A 90 -11.21 5.06 -1.97
CA LEU A 90 -10.11 4.48 -2.71
C LEU A 90 -9.05 4.00 -1.73
N LEU A 91 -8.84 2.68 -1.68
CA LEU A 91 -7.80 2.06 -0.86
C LEU A 91 -6.49 1.99 -1.64
N HIS A 92 -5.45 2.63 -1.10
CA HIS A 92 -4.10 2.68 -1.65
C HIS A 92 -3.23 1.66 -0.93
N LEU A 93 -3.10 0.49 -1.52
CA LEU A 93 -2.35 -0.64 -0.98
C LEU A 93 -0.87 -0.46 -1.28
N CYS A 94 -0.08 -0.06 -0.28
CA CYS A 94 1.33 0.30 -0.50
C CYS A 94 2.21 -0.11 0.68
N TYR A 95 3.40 -0.64 0.40
CA TYR A 95 4.45 -0.77 1.40
C TYR A 95 5.11 0.59 1.64
N ILE A 96 5.36 0.92 2.90
CA ILE A 96 5.84 2.24 3.30
C ILE A 96 7.21 2.58 2.69
N ASP A 97 8.06 1.59 2.42
CA ASP A 97 9.38 1.77 1.81
C ASP A 97 9.27 2.38 0.40
N ARG A 98 8.35 1.89 -0.43
CA ARG A 98 8.10 2.39 -1.78
C ARG A 98 7.46 3.76 -1.75
N LEU A 99 6.52 3.98 -0.84
CA LEU A 99 5.89 5.28 -0.66
C LEU A 99 6.89 6.33 -0.18
N ALA A 100 7.74 5.97 0.78
CA ALA A 100 8.80 6.83 1.28
C ALA A 100 9.80 7.18 0.19
N PHE A 101 10.29 6.19 -0.56
CA PHE A 101 11.16 6.43 -1.72
C PHE A 101 10.53 7.42 -2.70
N ALA A 102 9.26 7.21 -3.08
CA ALA A 102 8.60 8.08 -4.05
C ALA A 102 8.42 9.51 -3.51
N LEU A 103 8.08 9.68 -2.23
CA LEU A 103 7.77 10.98 -1.63
C LEU A 103 9.01 11.76 -1.15
N GLU A 104 10.14 11.09 -0.91
CA GLU A 104 11.39 11.69 -0.44
C GLU A 104 12.39 11.99 -1.55
N THR A 105 12.11 11.58 -2.79
CA THR A 105 12.97 11.78 -3.95
C THR A 105 12.31 12.70 -4.98
N ASP A 106 12.94 12.87 -6.14
CA ASP A 106 12.45 13.70 -7.24
C ASP A 106 11.12 13.21 -7.85
N TYR A 107 10.65 12.01 -7.48
CA TYR A 107 9.35 11.47 -7.90
C TYR A 107 8.16 12.04 -7.12
N ARG A 108 8.39 12.84 -6.09
CA ARG A 108 7.37 13.29 -5.13
C ARG A 108 6.14 13.90 -5.79
N GLU A 109 6.33 14.92 -6.63
CA GLU A 109 5.20 15.62 -7.26
C GLU A 109 4.44 14.72 -8.24
N ALA A 110 5.15 13.88 -8.99
CA ALA A 110 4.52 12.90 -9.87
C ALA A 110 3.66 11.91 -9.07
N CYS A 111 4.21 11.33 -8.00
CA CYS A 111 3.50 10.40 -7.12
C CYS A 111 2.23 11.02 -6.50
N ILE A 112 2.32 12.26 -6.01
CA ILE A 112 1.16 12.97 -5.42
C ILE A 112 0.09 13.21 -6.48
N ASN A 113 0.47 13.65 -7.67
CA ASN A 113 -0.46 13.90 -8.77
C ASN A 113 -1.12 12.61 -9.24
N ASP A 114 -0.36 11.52 -9.35
CA ASP A 114 -0.88 10.21 -9.72
C ASP A 114 -1.93 9.75 -8.71
N ILE A 115 -1.63 9.81 -7.40
CA ILE A 115 -2.59 9.46 -6.33
C ILE A 115 -3.87 10.28 -6.45
N ARG A 116 -3.76 11.60 -6.65
CA ARG A 116 -4.91 12.52 -6.78
C ARG A 116 -5.71 12.33 -8.06
N SER A 117 -5.09 11.79 -9.10
CA SER A 117 -5.76 11.54 -10.39
C SER A 117 -6.65 10.30 -10.37
N VAL A 118 -6.46 9.41 -9.39
CA VAL A 118 -7.27 8.19 -9.26
C VAL A 118 -8.68 8.56 -8.84
N SER A 119 -9.66 8.08 -9.60
CA SER A 119 -11.08 8.18 -9.28
C SER A 119 -11.72 6.79 -9.26
N VAL A 120 -12.92 6.68 -8.69
CA VAL A 120 -13.70 5.42 -8.68
C VAL A 120 -13.92 4.89 -10.11
N ASP A 121 -14.16 5.77 -11.08
CA ASP A 121 -14.40 5.39 -12.48
C ASP A 121 -13.17 4.79 -13.18
N ASN A 122 -11.99 5.01 -12.60
CA ASN A 122 -10.69 4.63 -13.16
C ASN A 122 -10.06 3.47 -12.38
N ALA A 123 -10.77 2.97 -11.37
CA ALA A 123 -10.31 1.94 -10.45
C ALA A 123 -11.05 0.60 -10.71
N PRO A 124 -10.40 -0.56 -10.53
CA PRO A 124 -9.02 -0.73 -10.05
C PRO A 124 -7.99 -0.28 -11.08
N LEU A 125 -7.01 0.51 -10.64
CA LEU A 125 -5.91 0.95 -11.49
C LEU A 125 -4.79 -0.08 -11.40
N ILE A 126 -4.49 -0.69 -12.54
CA ILE A 126 -3.43 -1.67 -12.73
C ILE A 126 -2.29 -0.94 -13.46
N PHE A 127 -1.16 -0.72 -12.79
CA PHE A 127 -0.04 0.03 -13.37
C PHE A 127 0.75 -0.78 -14.39
N GLU A 128 0.95 -0.24 -15.60
CA GLU A 128 1.97 -0.73 -16.53
C GLU A 128 3.38 -0.33 -16.07
N ARG A 129 4.25 -1.31 -15.75
CA ARG A 129 5.69 -1.04 -15.63
C ARG A 129 6.30 -0.97 -17.02
N SER A 130 7.23 -0.03 -17.19
CA SER A 130 7.99 0.10 -18.42
C SER A 130 8.82 -1.15 -18.71
N ALA A 131 9.16 -1.37 -19.99
CA ALA A 131 10.07 -2.45 -20.39
C ALA A 131 11.39 -2.46 -19.58
N LYS A 132 11.88 -1.27 -19.22
CA LYS A 132 13.09 -1.12 -18.40
C LYS A 132 12.91 -1.63 -16.97
N ALA A 133 11.75 -1.38 -16.38
CA ALA A 133 11.42 -1.88 -15.05
C ALA A 133 11.27 -3.41 -15.03
N TRP A 134 10.79 -4.02 -16.13
CA TRP A 134 10.78 -5.47 -16.30
C TRP A 134 12.16 -6.08 -16.48
N GLU A 135 13.08 -5.39 -17.17
CA GLU A 135 14.46 -5.86 -17.33
C GLU A 135 15.20 -5.98 -16.00
N THR A 136 14.98 -5.04 -15.09
CA THR A 136 15.64 -4.98 -13.77
C THR A 136 14.85 -5.72 -12.68
N HIS A 137 13.65 -6.21 -12.98
CA HIS A 137 12.83 -6.96 -12.04
C HIS A 137 13.47 -8.33 -11.73
N PRO A 138 13.55 -8.77 -10.45
CA PRO A 138 14.13 -10.06 -10.11
C PRO A 138 13.48 -11.19 -10.92
N GLN A 139 14.31 -12.04 -11.54
CA GLN A 139 13.86 -12.99 -12.56
C GLN A 139 12.72 -13.90 -12.08
N ASN A 140 12.80 -14.41 -10.85
CA ASN A 140 11.78 -15.27 -10.27
C ASN A 140 10.44 -14.56 -10.07
N TYR A 141 10.44 -13.31 -9.62
CA TYR A 141 9.23 -12.50 -9.51
C TYR A 141 8.69 -12.12 -10.88
N ARG A 142 9.59 -11.82 -11.83
CA ARG A 142 9.21 -11.48 -13.20
C ARG A 142 8.46 -12.62 -13.85
N GLU A 143 8.97 -13.85 -13.74
CA GLU A 143 8.33 -15.02 -14.32
C GLU A 143 6.94 -15.28 -13.73
N ILE A 144 6.76 -15.13 -12.41
CA ILE A 144 5.47 -15.32 -11.73
C ILE A 144 4.47 -14.21 -12.11
N GLU A 145 4.88 -12.95 -12.02
CA GLU A 145 3.99 -11.81 -12.30
C GLU A 145 3.61 -11.76 -13.80
N HIS A 146 4.54 -12.12 -14.69
CA HIS A 146 4.29 -12.17 -16.13
C HIS A 146 3.37 -13.32 -16.54
N MET A 147 3.22 -14.38 -15.73
CA MET A 147 2.14 -15.37 -15.96
C MET A 147 0.77 -14.71 -15.88
N VAL A 148 0.56 -13.80 -14.93
CA VAL A 148 -0.74 -13.15 -14.78
C VAL A 148 -0.98 -12.13 -15.89
N THR A 149 0.05 -11.38 -16.29
CA THR A 149 0.04 -10.55 -17.50
C THR A 149 -0.34 -11.37 -18.72
N ARG A 150 0.29 -12.53 -18.90
CA ARG A 150 0.05 -13.42 -20.05
C ARG A 150 -1.35 -14.01 -20.06
N VAL A 151 -1.90 -14.37 -18.90
CA VAL A 151 -3.29 -14.82 -18.78
C VAL A 151 -4.25 -13.69 -19.16
N GLY A 152 -3.99 -12.46 -18.72
CA GLY A 152 -4.75 -11.28 -19.12
C GLY A 152 -4.75 -11.06 -20.64
N GLU A 153 -3.58 -11.17 -21.28
CA GLU A 153 -3.45 -11.07 -22.74
C GLU A 153 -4.27 -12.12 -23.47
N LEU A 154 -4.20 -13.37 -23.02
CA LEU A 154 -4.89 -14.48 -23.66
C LEU A 154 -6.41 -14.39 -23.50
N LEU A 155 -6.89 -13.93 -22.35
CA LEU A 155 -8.33 -13.86 -22.05
C LEU A 155 -9.00 -12.59 -22.58
N PHE A 156 -8.28 -11.47 -22.63
CA PHE A 156 -8.87 -10.15 -22.88
C PHE A 156 -8.19 -9.37 -24.02
N GLY A 157 -7.16 -9.92 -24.65
CA GLY A 157 -6.45 -9.27 -25.76
C GLY A 157 -5.67 -8.01 -25.35
N LYS A 158 -5.38 -7.85 -24.06
CA LYS A 158 -4.67 -6.69 -23.50
C LYS A 158 -3.58 -7.14 -22.54
N SER A 159 -2.41 -6.51 -22.60
CA SER A 159 -1.33 -6.74 -21.65
C SER A 159 -1.60 -5.95 -20.38
N TRP A 160 -1.64 -6.62 -19.23
CA TRP A 160 -1.87 -5.99 -17.93
C TRP A 160 -0.71 -6.32 -17.01
N ASP A 161 -0.02 -5.31 -16.53
CA ASP A 161 0.98 -5.49 -15.49
C ASP A 161 0.32 -5.28 -14.13
N LEU A 162 0.23 -6.34 -13.33
CA LEU A 162 -0.45 -6.28 -12.04
C LEU A 162 0.42 -5.60 -10.98
N GLY A 163 0.57 -4.29 -11.09
CA GLY A 163 0.97 -3.43 -9.97
C GLY A 163 -0.16 -3.30 -8.96
N TRP A 164 0.03 -3.80 -7.75
CA TRP A 164 -0.93 -3.68 -6.66
C TRP A 164 -0.89 -2.27 -6.08
N CYS A 165 -1.90 -1.44 -6.36
CA CYS A 165 -1.84 -0.07 -5.85
C CYS A 165 -3.19 0.52 -5.44
N HIS A 166 -4.29 0.27 -6.16
CA HIS A 166 -5.56 0.95 -5.90
C HIS A 166 -6.78 0.04 -6.07
N LEU A 167 -7.59 -0.09 -5.01
CA LEU A 167 -8.85 -0.85 -5.01
C LEU A 167 -9.99 0.05 -4.52
N VAL A 168 -11.17 -0.10 -5.11
CA VAL A 168 -12.43 0.50 -4.60
C VAL A 168 -13.11 -0.53 -3.72
N ALA A 169 -13.59 -0.11 -2.54
CA ALA A 169 -14.46 -0.96 -1.72
C ALA A 169 -15.85 -1.02 -2.36
N THR A 170 -16.41 -2.20 -2.60
CA THR A 170 -17.82 -2.29 -3.04
C THR A 170 -18.64 -2.85 -1.88
N PRO A 171 -19.83 -2.30 -1.58
CA PRO A 171 -20.72 -2.91 -0.61
C PRO A 171 -21.22 -4.25 -1.18
N GLU A 172 -21.25 -5.28 -0.33
CA GLU A 172 -21.99 -6.52 -0.61
C GLU A 172 -23.50 -6.24 -0.70
#